data_AF-A0A1G9JJ45-F1
#
_entry.id   AF-A0A1G9JJ45-F1
#
_cell.length_a   1.000
_cell.length_b   1.000
_cell.length_c   1.000
_cell.angle_alpha   90.00
_cell.angle_beta   90.00
_cell.angle_gamma   90.00
#
_symmetry.space_group_name_H-M   'P 1'
#
loop_
_entity.id
_entity.type
_entity.pdbx_description
1 polymer ?
#
loop_
_entity_poly.entity_id
_entity_poly.type
_entity_poly.pdbx_seq_one_letter_code
_entity_poly.pdbx_strand_id
1 'polypeptide(L)' 'MESRWIGVDGYEVVPALREGRQVLRVLRNGWAVADCSSVDEVARHVDLADLCEVFEFPSRMALDGPAEARTSSHHR' A
#
# COMPACT_ATOMS: atom_id res chain seq x y z
N MET A 1 -6.19 -6.47 -0.02
CA MET A 1 -4.82 -6.00 0.16
C MET A 1 -4.56 -5.08 -1.00
N GLU A 2 -4.42 -3.78 -0.75
CA GLU A 2 -4.12 -2.82 -1.82
C GLU A 2 -2.61 -2.89 -2.08
N SER A 3 -2.21 -3.47 -3.21
CA SER A 3 -0.80 -3.45 -3.62
C SER A 3 -0.46 -2.05 -4.09
N ARG A 4 0.49 -1.40 -3.45
CA ARG A 4 0.95 -0.04 -3.76
C ARG A 4 2.46 -0.06 -3.81
N TRP A 5 3.06 0.64 -4.76
CA TRP A 5 4.51 0.76 -4.86
C TRP A 5 4.92 2.21 -4.80
N ILE A 6 5.97 2.50 -4.04
CA ILE A 6 6.52 3.85 -3.86
C ILE A 6 7.95 3.87 -4.39
N GLY A 7 8.23 4.85 -5.25
CA GLY A 7 9.55 5.15 -5.76
C GLY A 7 10.13 6.42 -5.17
N VAL A 8 11.35 6.75 -5.61
CA VAL A 8 12.01 8.02 -5.30
C VAL A 8 11.29 9.21 -5.97
N ASP A 9 11.64 10.44 -5.59
CA ASP A 9 11.15 11.70 -6.20
C ASP A 9 9.62 11.85 -6.28
N GLY A 10 8.91 11.22 -5.34
CA GLY A 10 7.45 11.27 -5.24
C GLY A 10 6.72 10.42 -6.28
N TYR A 11 7.40 9.46 -6.91
CA TYR A 11 6.74 8.48 -7.76
C TYR A 11 5.98 7.44 -6.94
N GLU A 12 4.83 7.07 -7.47
CA GLU A 12 3.98 6.03 -6.92
C GLU A 12 3.31 5.26 -8.05
N VAL A 13 3.15 3.95 -7.87
CA VAL A 13 2.44 3.09 -8.81
C VAL A 13 1.32 2.39 -8.05
N VAL A 14 0.09 2.50 -8.57
CA VAL A 14 -1.11 1.88 -7.99
C VAL A 14 -1.92 1.13 -9.04
N PRO A 15 -2.62 0.05 -8.67
CA PRO A 15 -3.63 -0.57 -9.52
C PRO A 15 -4.74 0.43 -9.83
N ALA A 16 -5.17 0.45 -11.08
CA ALA A 16 -6.32 1.25 -11.52
C ALA A 16 -7.16 0.47 -12.55
N LEU A 17 -8.36 0.97 -12.81
CA LEU A 17 -9.21 0.49 -13.90
C LEU A 17 -9.29 1.55 -14.98
N ARG A 18 -9.06 1.15 -16.23
CA ARG A 18 -9.26 1.96 -17.43
C ARG A 18 -10.05 1.15 -18.44
N GLU A 19 -11.22 1.67 -18.84
CA GLU A 19 -12.11 1.00 -19.82
C GLU A 19 -12.42 -0.47 -19.45
N GLY A 20 -12.59 -0.74 -18.15
CA GLY A 20 -12.86 -2.08 -17.62
C GLY A 20 -11.66 -3.02 -17.58
N ARG A 21 -10.46 -2.54 -17.89
CA ARG A 21 -9.20 -3.30 -17.80
C ARG A 21 -8.36 -2.82 -16.64
N GLN A 22 -7.71 -3.75 -15.96
CA GLN A 22 -6.74 -3.43 -14.92
C GLN A 22 -5.44 -2.91 -15.55
N VAL A 23 -4.94 -1.80 -15.01
CA VAL A 23 -3.71 -1.11 -15.44
C VAL A 23 -2.91 -0.67 -14.20
N LEU A 24 -1.67 -0.28 -14.41
CA LEU A 24 -0.82 0.35 -13.41
C LEU A 24 -0.82 1.87 -13.64
N ARG A 25 -1.42 2.63 -12.72
CA ARG A 25 -1.38 4.09 -12.75
C ARG A 25 -0.11 4.58 -12.08
N VAL A 26 0.66 5.38 -12.80
CA VAL A 26 1.83 6.09 -12.27
C VAL A 26 1.39 7.46 -11.82
N LEU A 27 1.69 7.78 -10.57
CA LEU A 27 1.53 9.09 -9.96
C LEU A 27 2.91 9.73 -9.76
N ARG A 28 2.98 11.05 -9.83
CA ARG A 28 4.12 11.84 -9.38
C ARG A 28 3.61 12.97 -8.50
N ASN A 29 4.06 13.00 -7.24
CA ASN A 29 3.59 13.96 -6.25
C ASN A 29 2.05 13.98 -6.11
N GLY A 30 1.42 12.81 -6.18
CA GLY A 30 -0.04 12.63 -6.09
C GLY A 30 -0.83 12.88 -7.39
N TRP A 31 -0.18 13.32 -8.46
CA TRP A 31 -0.84 13.57 -9.75
C TRP A 31 -0.61 12.42 -10.72
N ALA A 32 -1.67 11.96 -11.39
CA ALA A 32 -1.56 10.91 -12.40
C ALA A 32 -0.80 11.41 -13.62
N VAL A 33 0.25 10.69 -14.01
CA VAL A 33 1.09 11.01 -15.17
C VAL A 33 0.97 9.98 -16.29
N ALA A 34 0.59 8.74 -15.97
CA ALA A 34 0.36 7.69 -16.96
C ALA A 34 -0.53 6.56 -16.43
N ASP A 35 -1.28 5.92 -17.34
CA ASP A 35 -1.92 4.62 -17.13
C ASP A 35 -1.21 3.60 -18.01
N CYS A 36 -0.52 2.64 -17.38
CA CYS A 36 0.37 1.67 -18.01
C CYS A 36 -0.27 0.28 -18.05
N SER A 37 -0.28 -0.34 -19.21
CA SER A 37 -0.79 -1.70 -19.44
C SER A 37 0.26 -2.79 -19.24
N SER A 38 1.54 -2.42 -19.12
CA SER A 38 2.65 -3.35 -18.85
C SER A 38 3.72 -2.71 -17.96
N VAL A 39 4.61 -3.56 -17.43
CA VAL A 39 5.76 -3.13 -16.63
C VAL A 39 6.76 -2.31 -17.46
N ASP A 40 6.95 -2.65 -18.74
CA ASP A 40 7.81 -1.87 -19.64
C ASP A 40 7.29 -0.44 -19.85
N GLU A 41 5.97 -0.25 -19.81
CA GLU A 41 5.40 1.10 -19.84
C GLU A 41 5.71 1.88 -18.56
N VAL A 42 5.66 1.23 -17.40
CA VAL A 42 6.04 1.84 -16.11
C VAL A 42 7.53 2.22 -16.09
N ALA A 43 8.39 1.37 -16.64
CA ALA A 43 9.84 1.60 -16.71
C ALA A 43 10.23 2.85 -17.54
N ARG A 44 9.32 3.38 -18.36
CA ARG A 44 9.51 4.66 -19.07
C ARG A 44 9.34 5.88 -18.17
N HIS A 45 8.78 5.72 -16.97
CA HIS A 45 8.48 6.80 -16.04
C HIS A 45 9.32 6.76 -14.77
N VAL A 46 9.64 5.57 -14.27
CA VAL A 46 10.38 5.36 -13.01
C VAL A 46 11.36 4.20 -13.17
N ASP A 47 12.51 4.27 -12.50
CA ASP A 47 13.40 3.12 -12.39
C ASP A 47 12.72 2.06 -11.52
N LEU A 48 12.54 0.87 -12.07
CA LEU A 48 11.88 -0.23 -11.36
C LEU A 48 12.67 -0.66 -10.13
N ALA A 49 13.99 -0.47 -10.12
CA ALA A 49 14.84 -0.79 -8.98
C ALA A 49 14.59 0.11 -7.76
N ASP A 50 14.00 1.28 -7.97
CA ASP A 50 13.68 2.24 -6.92
C ASP A 50 12.31 2.00 -6.29
N LEU A 51 11.50 1.09 -6.85
CA LEU A 51 10.14 0.82 -6.37
C LEU A 51 10.15 -0.16 -5.20
N CYS A 52 9.60 0.26 -4.08
CA CYS A 52 9.30 -0.58 -2.93
C CYS A 52 7.78 -0.83 -2.85
N GLU A 53 7.37 -2.10 -2.78
CA GLU A 53 6.00 -2.44 -2.42
C GLU A 53 5.74 -2.04 -0.96
N VAL A 54 4.65 -1.33 -0.72
CA VAL A 54 4.23 -0.89 0.61
C VAL A 54 2.86 -1.45 0.91
N PHE A 55 2.66 -1.78 2.17
CA PHE A 55 1.39 -2.21 2.72
C PHE A 55 1.05 -1.33 3.91
N GLU A 56 -0.23 -1.01 4.06
CA GLU A 56 -0.69 -0.30 5.24
C GLU A 56 -0.47 -1.19 6.46
N PHE A 57 0.26 -0.67 7.45
CA PHE A 57 0.38 -1.34 8.73
C PHE A 57 -0.99 -1.37 9.40
N PRO A 58 -1.47 -2.53 9.89
CA PRO A 58 -2.76 -2.60 10.55
C PRO A 58 -2.75 -1.65 11.76
N SER A 59 -3.52 -0.58 11.67
CA SER A 59 -3.75 0.32 12.80
C SER A 59 -4.44 -0.48 13.90
N ARG A 60 -3.96 -0.31 15.14
CA ARG A 60 -4.27 -1.12 16.35
C ARG A 60 -5.75 -1.05 16.77
N MET A 61 -6.66 -1.53 15.96
CA MET A 61 -8.09 -1.46 16.23
C MET A 61 -8.77 -2.80 15.92
N ALA A 62 -8.37 -3.81 16.68
CA ALA A 62 -9.20 -4.94 17.12
C ALA A 62 -8.42 -5.77 18.17
N LEU A 63 -7.91 -5.12 19.23
CA LEU A 63 -7.80 -5.83 20.50
C LEU A 63 -9.14 -5.58 21.20
N ASP A 64 -10.03 -6.56 21.12
CA ASP A 64 -11.29 -6.57 21.84
C ASP A 64 -11.06 -6.30 23.33
N GLY A 65 -11.42 -5.08 23.75
CA GLY A 65 -11.59 -4.66 25.15
C GLY A 65 -10.34 -4.65 26.05
N PRO A 66 -10.36 -3.88 27.15
CA PRO A 66 -9.42 -4.14 28.24
C PRO A 66 -9.73 -5.53 28.78
N ALA A 67 -8.79 -6.47 28.65
CA ALA A 67 -8.83 -7.71 29.38
C ALA A 67 -8.97 -7.36 30.87
N GLU A 68 -10.14 -7.61 31.47
CA GLU A 68 -10.32 -7.48 32.91
C GLU A 68 -9.23 -8.32 33.58
N ALA A 69 -8.30 -7.63 34.24
CA ALA A 69 -7.31 -8.26 35.09
C ALA A 69 -8.06 -8.90 36.27
N ARG A 70 -8.48 -10.15 36.12
CA ARG A 70 -8.98 -10.97 37.23
C ARG A 70 -7.78 -11.35 38.08
N THR A 71 -7.51 -10.53 39.09
CA THR A 71 -6.55 -10.87 40.14
C THR A 71 -7.12 -12.05 40.92
N SER A 72 -6.63 -13.26 40.65
CA SER A 72 -6.97 -14.44 41.43
C SER A 72 -6.23 -14.38 42.76
N SER A 73 -6.89 -13.83 43.77
CA SER A 73 -6.39 -13.80 45.14
C SER A 73 -6.53 -15.20 45.75
N HIS A 74 -5.53 -16.07 45.54
CA HIS A 74 -5.32 -17.21 46.42
C HIS A 74 -4.52 -16.73 47.63
N HIS A 75 -5.20 -16.63 48.77
CA HIS A 75 -4.54 -16.71 50.07
C HIS A 75 -5.02 -17.97 50.79
N ARG A 76 -4.04 -18.59 51.43
CA ARG A 76 -4.00 -19.90 52.05
C ARG A 76 -4.80 -19.96 53.34
#